data_AF-F9UII6-F1
#
_entry.id   AF-F9UII6-F1
#
_cell.length_a   1.000
_cell.length_b   1.000
_cell.length_c   1.000
_cell.angle_alpha   90.00
_cell.angle_beta   90.00
_cell.angle_gamma   90.00
#
_symmetry.space_group_name_H-M   'P 1'
#
loop_
_entity.id
_entity.type
_entity.pdbx_description
1 polymer ?
#
loop_
_entity_poly.entity_id
_entity_poly.type
_entity_poly.pdbx_seq_one_letter_code
_entity_poly.pdbx_strand_id
1 'polypeptide(L)'
;MDIESVCAFQLATARACSVSLVVRTDSVSAATQDRFTTVASVYYDWAEHPGINREQSQRRANTKGSSMLPDFIIIGAHKAGTTSLHHYFDQHPDVFMTIVKEPNYFSFDPTNPAHVGAKRSSYRVRSLSDYEALFSTSPPHNRRGEASPSYLHSKSAPFRIKELLPECRIVASLRNPVDRAYSAYLMAFRDGVTTLRVQEIRPGRDTWILQSLYAESLRRYLEVFQDEQLRFVLFDDLNANPSGVMQKLFRFVGVDPEFSVDTTYAFNPGGIPRNPILHRGLNVIKKIPKVQEYVPKSVRRKIANIRDRNLAKAPPLDPEVRSTWLDFFREDILSTQALIRRDLGHWLD
;
A
#
# COMPACT_ATOMS: atom_id res chain seq x y z
N MET A 1 -45.37 40.19 9.33
CA MET A 1 -44.94 39.54 8.09
C MET A 1 -43.42 39.58 8.11
N ASP A 2 -42.85 38.48 8.60
CA ASP A 2 -41.42 38.22 8.84
C ASP A 2 -40.60 38.33 7.54
N ILE A 3 -39.47 39.06 7.49
CA ILE A 3 -38.09 38.79 7.93
C ILE A 3 -37.39 37.65 7.14
N GLU A 4 -36.28 38.04 6.46
CA GLU A 4 -35.21 37.26 5.78
C GLU A 4 -35.51 36.82 4.33
N SER A 5 -34.92 37.34 3.25
CA SER A 5 -33.55 37.83 2.96
C SER A 5 -32.44 36.84 3.36
N VAL A 6 -32.20 35.82 2.52
CA VAL A 6 -30.89 35.33 2.00
C VAL A 6 -31.18 34.12 1.09
N CYS A 7 -30.96 34.26 -0.24
CA CYS A 7 -30.60 33.21 -1.22
C CYS A 7 -31.09 33.55 -2.64
N ALA A 8 -30.33 34.34 -3.40
CA ALA A 8 -30.24 34.27 -4.86
C ALA A 8 -29.13 35.21 -5.35
N PHE A 9 -28.57 34.91 -6.54
CA PHE A 9 -27.43 35.57 -7.24
C PHE A 9 -26.04 35.15 -6.70
N GLN A 10 -25.11 34.51 -7.44
CA GLN A 10 -24.80 34.55 -8.87
C GLN A 10 -24.14 33.24 -9.39
N LEU A 11 -24.68 32.73 -10.50
CA LEU A 11 -23.95 32.01 -11.55
C LEU A 11 -23.18 33.03 -12.41
N ALA A 12 -21.88 32.86 -12.64
CA ALA A 12 -21.17 33.22 -13.89
C ALA A 12 -19.65 32.96 -13.83
N THR A 13 -19.10 32.53 -14.98
CA THR A 13 -17.68 32.36 -15.37
C THR A 13 -16.98 31.08 -14.89
N ALA A 14 -16.39 30.21 -15.71
CA ALA A 14 -15.83 30.37 -17.06
C ALA A 14 -15.98 29.12 -17.96
N ARG A 15 -16.31 29.40 -19.23
CA ARG A 15 -15.99 28.66 -20.48
C ARG A 15 -14.48 28.31 -20.51
N ALA A 16 -13.93 27.40 -21.32
CA ALA A 16 -14.35 26.33 -22.23
C ALA A 16 -13.03 25.70 -22.70
N CYS A 17 -12.96 24.37 -22.84
CA CYS A 17 -12.07 23.74 -23.81
C CYS A 17 -12.68 22.40 -24.20
N SER A 18 -13.51 22.46 -25.24
CA SER A 18 -14.14 21.34 -25.91
C SER A 18 -13.15 20.65 -26.83
N VAL A 19 -12.91 19.35 -26.63
CA VAL A 19 -12.53 18.43 -27.70
C VAL A 19 -13.58 17.32 -27.70
N SER A 20 -14.43 17.35 -28.72
CA SER A 20 -15.45 16.35 -29.00
C SER A 20 -14.78 15.08 -29.52
N LEU A 21 -14.92 13.97 -28.79
CA LEU A 21 -14.82 12.65 -29.40
C LEU A 21 -16.20 11.99 -29.29
N VAL A 22 -16.90 11.95 -30.42
CA VAL A 22 -18.17 11.24 -30.58
C VAL A 22 -17.85 9.74 -30.67
N VAL A 23 -18.23 8.98 -29.64
CA VAL A 23 -18.34 7.52 -29.75
C VAL A 23 -19.82 7.18 -29.78
N ARG A 24 -20.26 6.63 -30.93
CA ARG A 24 -21.60 6.05 -31.10
C ARG A 24 -21.75 4.86 -30.17
N THR A 25 -22.78 4.88 -29.33
CA THR A 25 -23.18 3.73 -28.51
C THR A 25 -24.29 2.98 -29.23
N ASP A 26 -23.95 1.87 -29.87
CA ASP A 26 -24.94 0.87 -30.30
C ASP A 26 -24.80 -0.39 -29.45
N SER A 27 -25.90 -0.70 -28.74
CA SER A 27 -26.28 -1.98 -28.13
C SER A 27 -25.32 -2.67 -27.15
N VAL A 28 -25.51 -2.42 -25.84
CA VAL A 28 -25.21 -3.39 -24.78
C VAL A 28 -26.43 -3.49 -23.87
N SER A 29 -26.83 -4.72 -23.54
CA SER A 29 -28.11 -5.05 -22.90
C SER A 29 -28.25 -4.52 -21.47
N ALA A 30 -29.49 -4.22 -21.09
CA ALA A 30 -29.92 -3.66 -19.80
C ALA A 30 -29.57 -4.52 -18.56
N ALA A 31 -29.04 -5.73 -18.73
CA ALA A 31 -28.60 -6.61 -17.64
C ALA A 31 -27.20 -6.27 -17.08
N THR A 32 -26.44 -5.39 -17.73
CA THR A 32 -25.07 -5.01 -17.33
C THR A 32 -25.05 -3.72 -16.49
N GLN A 33 -26.11 -2.92 -16.54
CA GLN A 33 -26.22 -1.65 -15.84
C GLN A 33 -26.48 -1.82 -14.32
N ASP A 34 -27.11 -2.94 -13.93
CA ASP A 34 -27.64 -3.14 -12.58
C ASP A 34 -26.64 -3.75 -11.58
N ARG A 35 -25.41 -4.06 -12.01
CA ARG A 35 -24.32 -4.52 -11.12
C ARG A 35 -23.34 -3.42 -10.71
N PHE A 36 -23.48 -2.21 -11.25
CA PHE A 36 -22.58 -1.08 -10.96
C PHE A 36 -23.22 -0.01 -10.05
N THR A 37 -24.53 -0.06 -9.82
CA THR A 37 -25.27 0.97 -9.06
C THR A 37 -25.41 0.68 -7.56
N THR A 38 -25.14 -0.53 -7.08
CA THR A 38 -25.30 -0.87 -5.65
C THR A 38 -24.06 -0.60 -4.79
N VAL A 39 -22.95 -0.11 -5.37
CA VAL A 39 -21.76 0.33 -4.61
C VAL A 39 -21.73 1.85 -4.43
N ALA A 40 -22.66 2.58 -5.06
CA ALA A 40 -22.71 4.04 -5.10
C ALA A 40 -23.52 4.71 -3.96
N SER A 41 -24.10 3.97 -3.01
CA SER A 41 -24.97 4.54 -1.97
C SER A 41 -24.37 4.58 -0.56
N VAL A 42 -23.07 4.28 -0.39
CA VAL A 42 -22.35 4.53 0.86
C VAL A 42 -21.29 5.61 0.61
N TYR A 43 -21.76 6.78 0.19
CA TYR A 43 -20.95 7.98 0.07
C TYR A 43 -21.35 8.95 1.19
N TYR A 44 -20.46 9.09 2.17
CA TYR A 44 -20.38 10.32 2.96
C TYR A 44 -19.36 11.21 2.26
N ASP A 45 -19.81 12.41 1.95
CA ASP A 45 -19.06 13.49 1.35
C ASP A 45 -17.85 13.84 2.21
N TRP A 46 -16.65 13.56 1.70
CA TRP A 46 -15.39 13.81 2.41
C TRP A 46 -14.94 15.28 2.29
N ALA A 47 -15.67 16.10 1.51
CA ALA A 47 -15.37 17.52 1.34
C ALA A 47 -15.65 18.37 2.61
N GLU A 48 -16.38 17.82 3.59
CA GLU A 48 -16.83 18.56 4.78
C GLU A 48 -16.19 18.10 6.11
N HIS A 49 -15.06 17.38 6.09
CA HIS A 49 -14.44 16.89 7.33
C HIS A 49 -13.58 17.95 8.05
N PRO A 50 -13.83 18.23 9.35
CA PRO A 50 -12.97 19.05 10.19
C PRO A 50 -11.83 18.17 10.76
N GLY A 51 -10.98 17.66 9.88
CA GLY A 51 -9.73 16.99 10.25
C GLY A 51 -8.57 17.95 10.02
N ILE A 52 -7.79 18.23 11.06
CA ILE A 52 -6.67 19.18 11.09
C ILE A 52 -7.09 20.63 10.83
N ASN A 53 -7.02 21.46 11.88
CA ASN A 53 -7.33 22.89 11.80
C ASN A 53 -6.47 23.52 10.68
N ARG A 54 -7.09 24.03 9.60
CA ARG A 54 -6.41 24.59 8.42
C ARG A 54 -5.34 25.62 8.79
N GLU A 55 -5.54 26.34 9.90
CA GLU A 55 -4.56 27.28 10.44
C GLU A 55 -3.27 26.62 10.95
N GLN A 56 -3.32 25.41 11.52
CA GLN A 56 -2.14 24.68 11.96
C GLN A 56 -1.32 24.15 10.77
N SER A 57 -2.00 23.67 9.72
CA SER A 57 -1.35 23.24 8.48
C SER A 57 -0.67 24.42 7.75
N GLN A 58 -1.33 25.57 7.71
CA GLN A 58 -0.78 26.80 7.11
C GLN A 58 0.37 27.41 7.94
N ARG A 59 0.30 27.37 9.28
CA ARG A 59 1.40 27.85 10.14
C ARG A 59 2.66 26.97 10.05
N ARG A 60 2.50 25.65 9.87
CA ARG A 60 3.63 24.71 9.73
C ARG A 60 4.32 24.81 8.37
N ALA A 61 3.61 25.14 7.29
CA ALA A 61 4.21 25.42 5.99
C ALA A 61 5.23 26.58 6.02
N ASN A 62 5.13 27.47 7.02
CA ASN A 62 5.99 28.64 7.19
C ASN A 62 7.19 28.45 8.15
N THR A 63 7.36 27.26 8.76
CA THR A 63 8.52 26.96 9.62
C THR A 63 9.48 26.01 8.92
N LYS A 64 10.50 26.58 8.29
CA LYS A 64 11.58 25.90 7.56
C LYS A 64 12.57 25.16 8.49
N GLY A 65 12.08 24.60 9.61
CA GLY A 65 12.85 23.88 10.60
C GLY A 65 12.31 22.46 10.78
N SER A 66 13.09 21.47 10.31
CA SER A 66 13.02 20.03 10.60
C SER A 66 11.69 19.54 11.21
N SER A 67 10.67 19.32 10.39
CA SER A 67 9.50 18.55 10.83
C SER A 67 9.92 17.11 11.11
N MET A 68 9.56 16.56 12.27
CA MET A 68 9.85 15.17 12.69
C MET A 68 8.95 14.16 11.98
N LEU A 69 8.85 14.28 10.66
CA LEU A 69 7.92 13.57 9.79
C LEU A 69 8.67 13.02 8.58
N PRO A 70 8.11 12.04 7.85
CA PRO A 70 8.81 11.44 6.72
C PRO A 70 8.83 12.36 5.51
N ASP A 71 9.96 12.33 4.80
CA ASP A 71 10.16 12.88 3.47
C ASP A 71 9.59 11.96 2.38
N PHE A 72 9.55 10.65 2.63
CA PHE A 72 9.03 9.68 1.68
C PHE A 72 8.32 8.49 2.33
N ILE A 73 7.40 7.87 1.58
CA ILE A 73 6.58 6.74 2.04
C ILE A 73 6.52 5.65 0.97
N ILE A 74 6.78 4.41 1.37
CA ILE A 74 6.56 3.22 0.54
C ILE A 74 5.15 2.69 0.81
N ILE A 75 4.21 2.98 -0.09
CA ILE A 75 2.76 2.78 0.15
C ILE A 75 2.25 1.40 -0.20
N GLY A 76 3.03 0.59 -0.91
CA GLY A 76 2.50 -0.65 -1.45
C GLY A 76 3.40 -1.30 -2.47
N ALA A 77 2.99 -2.43 -2.99
CA ALA A 77 1.86 -3.25 -2.56
C ALA A 77 2.34 -4.32 -1.56
N HIS A 78 1.43 -4.85 -0.75
CA HIS A 78 1.73 -6.08 -0.01
C HIS A 78 2.21 -7.16 -0.99
N LYS A 79 3.21 -7.95 -0.59
CA LYS A 79 3.80 -9.04 -1.39
C LYS A 79 4.54 -8.61 -2.66
N ALA A 80 4.87 -7.32 -2.79
CA ALA A 80 5.61 -6.74 -3.91
C ALA A 80 6.97 -6.14 -3.49
N GLY A 81 7.70 -6.76 -2.56
CA GLY A 81 9.10 -6.37 -2.26
C GLY A 81 9.28 -5.15 -1.34
N THR A 82 8.23 -4.60 -0.75
CA THR A 82 8.31 -3.42 0.15
C THR A 82 9.19 -3.62 1.38
N THR A 83 9.35 -4.87 1.86
CA THR A 83 10.28 -5.15 2.96
C THR A 83 11.73 -5.09 2.51
N SER A 84 12.04 -5.61 1.31
CA SER A 84 13.38 -5.47 0.73
C SER A 84 13.69 -4.00 0.50
N LEU A 85 12.77 -3.22 -0.10
CA LEU A 85 12.96 -1.78 -0.29
C LEU A 85 13.23 -1.06 1.03
N HIS A 86 12.44 -1.34 2.08
CA HIS A 86 12.68 -0.77 3.41
C HIS A 86 14.11 -1.05 3.90
N HIS A 87 14.59 -2.30 3.81
CA HIS A 87 15.95 -2.65 4.23
C HIS A 87 17.04 -2.09 3.32
N TYR A 88 16.78 -1.93 2.02
CA TYR A 88 17.76 -1.32 1.11
C TYR A 88 17.89 0.18 1.37
N PHE A 89 16.79 0.88 1.64
CA PHE A 89 16.83 2.27 2.07
C PHE A 89 17.56 2.44 3.42
N ASP A 90 17.30 1.56 4.39
CA ASP A 90 17.89 1.60 5.74
C ASP A 90 19.42 1.40 5.76
N GLN A 91 20.01 0.91 4.65
CA GLN A 91 21.47 0.79 4.51
C GLN A 91 22.15 2.12 4.14
N HIS A 92 21.41 3.09 3.57
CA HIS A 92 21.98 4.35 3.10
C HIS A 92 22.25 5.30 4.29
N PRO A 93 23.46 5.86 4.46
CA PRO A 93 23.83 6.66 5.63
C PRO A 93 22.95 7.90 5.84
N ASP A 94 22.53 8.54 4.74
CA ASP A 94 21.64 9.72 4.76
C ASP A 94 20.14 9.37 4.73
N VAL A 95 19.76 8.12 4.98
CA VAL A 95 18.35 7.71 5.07
C VAL A 95 18.07 7.19 6.48
N PHE A 96 16.90 7.53 7.01
CA PHE A 96 16.40 6.98 8.26
C PHE A 96 15.07 6.30 7.97
N MET A 97 14.99 4.98 8.15
CA MET A 97 13.73 4.25 8.07
C MET A 97 13.15 4.02 9.47
N THR A 98 11.82 4.07 9.59
CA THR A 98 11.17 3.77 10.88
C THR A 98 11.48 2.34 11.35
N ILE A 99 12.00 2.19 12.58
CA ILE A 99 12.25 0.86 13.19
C ILE A 99 10.96 0.03 13.26
N VAL A 100 9.84 0.71 13.56
CA VAL A 100 8.52 0.11 13.45
C VAL A 100 8.11 0.13 11.98
N LYS A 101 8.22 -1.03 11.32
CA LYS A 101 7.67 -1.22 9.98
C LYS A 101 6.14 -1.28 10.03
N GLU A 102 5.51 -0.80 8.96
CA GLU A 102 4.06 -0.76 8.80
C GLU A 102 3.33 -0.03 9.96
N PRO A 103 3.68 1.23 10.26
CA PRO A 103 3.00 1.99 11.32
C PRO A 103 1.50 2.17 11.05
N ASN A 104 1.09 2.16 9.77
CA ASN A 104 -0.29 2.16 9.30
C ASN A 104 -1.13 3.38 9.76
N TYR A 105 -0.45 4.47 10.13
CA TYR A 105 -1.06 5.70 10.66
C TYR A 105 -2.08 6.31 9.70
N PHE A 106 -1.74 6.46 8.41
CA PHE A 106 -2.62 7.08 7.42
C PHE A 106 -3.79 6.19 6.97
N SER A 107 -3.74 4.89 7.27
CA SER A 107 -4.86 3.96 7.05
C SER A 107 -5.78 3.82 8.26
N PHE A 108 -5.35 4.29 9.44
CA PHE A 108 -6.20 4.31 10.63
C PHE A 108 -7.18 5.48 10.54
N ASP A 109 -8.47 5.18 10.59
CA ASP A 109 -9.53 6.19 10.55
C ASP A 109 -10.18 6.28 11.94
N PRO A 110 -9.96 7.37 12.68
CA PRO A 110 -10.50 7.52 14.04
C PRO A 110 -12.03 7.65 14.06
N THR A 111 -12.68 7.98 12.93
CA THR A 111 -14.14 8.06 12.86
C THR A 111 -14.79 6.73 12.53
N ASN A 112 -14.01 5.76 12.02
CA ASN A 112 -14.50 4.43 11.66
C ASN A 112 -14.53 3.51 12.91
N PRO A 113 -15.72 3.10 13.39
CA PRO A 113 -15.83 2.25 14.58
C PRO A 113 -15.10 0.91 14.44
N ALA A 114 -15.01 0.35 13.22
CA ALA A 114 -14.28 -0.89 12.97
C ALA A 114 -12.77 -0.70 13.16
N HIS A 115 -12.22 0.47 12.83
CA HIS A 115 -10.81 0.78 13.05
C HIS A 115 -10.52 1.05 14.53
N VAL A 116 -11.39 1.81 15.20
CA VAL A 116 -11.26 2.11 16.63
C VAL A 116 -11.31 0.83 17.46
N GLY A 117 -12.28 -0.05 17.17
CA GLY A 117 -12.46 -1.35 17.81
C GLY A 117 -11.48 -2.43 17.36
N ALA A 118 -10.69 -2.20 16.30
CA ALA A 118 -9.69 -3.17 15.86
C ALA A 118 -8.60 -3.39 16.92
N LYS A 119 -8.03 -4.60 16.94
CA LYS A 119 -6.88 -4.93 17.79
C LYS A 119 -5.75 -3.92 17.59
N ARG A 120 -5.03 -3.55 18.67
CA ARG A 120 -3.86 -2.64 18.57
C ARG A 120 -2.78 -3.16 17.62
N SER A 121 -2.71 -4.47 17.39
CA SER A 121 -1.81 -5.06 16.39
C SER A 121 -2.12 -4.64 14.95
N SER A 122 -3.37 -4.26 14.65
CA SER A 122 -3.79 -3.80 13.32
C SER A 122 -3.41 -2.34 13.06
N TYR A 123 -3.51 -1.50 14.10
CA TYR A 123 -3.15 -0.08 14.07
C TYR A 123 -2.38 0.26 15.34
N ARG A 124 -1.05 0.15 15.25
CA ARG A 124 -0.14 0.38 16.38
C ARG A 124 0.02 1.87 16.68
N VAL A 125 -0.04 2.69 15.64
CA VAL A 125 0.12 4.14 15.69
C VAL A 125 -1.23 4.77 15.33
N ARG A 126 -1.83 5.49 16.27
CA ARG A 126 -3.19 6.03 16.14
C ARG A 126 -3.28 7.54 16.37
N SER A 127 -2.21 8.16 16.88
CA SER A 127 -2.12 9.59 17.12
C SER A 127 -0.97 10.20 16.33
N LEU A 128 -1.05 11.51 16.05
CA LEU A 128 0.04 12.24 15.39
C LEU A 128 1.31 12.23 16.24
N SER A 129 1.18 12.39 17.56
CA SER A 129 2.33 12.35 18.49
C SER A 129 3.05 11.00 18.45
N ASP A 130 2.32 9.89 18.45
CA ASP A 130 2.92 8.55 18.30
C ASP A 130 3.62 8.39 16.95
N TYR A 131 3.10 9.03 15.90
CA TYR A 131 3.67 8.99 14.56
C TYR A 131 4.95 9.82 14.44
N GLU A 132 4.95 11.06 14.95
CA GLU A 132 6.13 11.92 15.05
C GLU A 132 7.25 11.25 15.88
N ALA A 133 6.88 10.56 16.96
CA ALA A 133 7.82 9.83 17.82
C ALA A 133 8.59 8.72 17.07
N LEU A 134 8.07 8.18 15.97
CA LEU A 134 8.79 7.19 15.15
C LEU A 134 10.08 7.75 14.52
N PHE A 135 10.14 9.07 14.35
CA PHE A 135 11.27 9.77 13.74
C PHE A 135 12.15 10.49 14.76
N SER A 136 11.83 10.39 16.05
CA SER A 136 12.52 11.07 17.16
C SER A 136 14.04 10.87 17.21
N THR A 137 14.53 9.75 16.69
CA THR A 137 15.94 9.36 16.68
C THR A 137 16.63 9.56 15.33
N SER A 138 15.93 10.13 14.34
CA SER A 138 16.50 10.44 13.04
C SER A 138 17.55 11.54 13.16
N PRO A 139 18.75 11.37 12.57
CA PRO A 139 19.70 12.46 12.44
C PRO A 139 19.07 13.65 11.66
N PRO A 140 19.49 14.91 11.93
CA PRO A 140 18.87 16.10 11.35
C PRO A 140 18.91 16.19 9.81
N HIS A 141 19.91 15.57 9.17
CA HIS A 141 20.13 15.64 7.73
C HIS A 141 19.59 14.43 6.96
N ASN A 142 19.13 13.40 7.65
CA ASN A 142 18.66 12.19 6.99
C ASN A 142 17.30 12.42 6.35
N ARG A 143 17.10 11.81 5.17
CA ARG A 143 15.77 11.62 4.59
C ARG A 143 15.02 10.57 5.39
N ARG A 144 13.87 10.95 5.93
CA ARG A 144 13.04 10.10 6.78
C ARG A 144 12.04 9.33 5.93
N GLY A 145 11.98 8.02 6.12
CA GLY A 145 11.11 7.13 5.35
C GLY A 145 10.30 6.19 6.23
N GLU A 146 9.10 5.87 5.77
CA GLU A 146 8.30 4.78 6.34
C GLU A 146 7.76 3.85 5.25
N ALA A 147 7.31 2.64 5.63
CA ALA A 147 6.82 1.64 4.70
C ALA A 147 5.57 0.96 5.24
N SER A 148 4.42 1.28 4.65
CA SER A 148 3.10 0.78 5.01
C SER A 148 2.34 0.35 3.76
N PRO A 149 2.50 -0.91 3.32
CA PRO A 149 1.95 -1.40 2.06
C PRO A 149 0.42 -1.41 1.97
N SER A 150 -0.26 -1.19 3.10
CA SER A 150 -1.72 -1.06 3.21
C SER A 150 -2.23 0.29 2.67
N TYR A 151 -1.36 1.31 2.60
CA TYR A 151 -1.74 2.65 2.18
C TYR A 151 -2.17 2.72 0.71
N LEU A 152 -1.61 1.88 -0.15
CA LEU A 152 -1.98 1.83 -1.56
C LEU A 152 -3.50 1.65 -1.72
N HIS A 153 -4.10 0.71 -0.99
CA HIS A 153 -5.53 0.40 -1.11
C HIS A 153 -6.42 1.20 -0.14
N SER A 154 -5.84 1.95 0.80
CA SER A 154 -6.62 2.80 1.69
C SER A 154 -7.23 3.96 0.90
N LYS A 155 -8.54 4.15 1.01
CA LYS A 155 -9.25 5.25 0.35
C LYS A 155 -8.90 6.62 0.97
N SER A 156 -8.59 6.67 2.26
CA SER A 156 -8.32 7.91 3.00
C SER A 156 -6.82 8.26 3.08
N ALA A 157 -5.93 7.27 2.96
CA ALA A 157 -4.49 7.49 3.08
C ALA A 157 -3.93 8.56 2.13
N PRO A 158 -4.20 8.58 0.81
CA PRO A 158 -3.59 9.57 -0.08
C PRO A 158 -3.90 11.01 0.35
N PHE A 159 -5.16 11.31 0.67
CA PHE A 159 -5.60 12.64 1.09
C PHE A 159 -4.95 13.07 2.41
N ARG A 160 -4.92 12.17 3.40
CA ARG A 160 -4.31 12.45 4.70
C ARG A 160 -2.80 12.61 4.64
N ILE A 161 -2.13 11.85 3.77
CA ILE A 161 -0.70 12.02 3.51
C ILE A 161 -0.48 13.40 2.89
N LYS A 162 -1.25 13.79 1.87
CA LYS A 162 -1.07 15.10 1.20
C LYS A 162 -1.34 16.28 2.13
N GLU A 163 -2.34 16.14 3.00
CA GLU A 163 -2.69 17.16 3.99
C GLU A 163 -1.56 17.39 5.01
N LEU A 164 -1.02 16.31 5.58
CA LEU A 164 0.02 16.40 6.61
C LEU A 164 1.41 16.64 6.01
N LEU A 165 1.68 16.07 4.83
CA LEU A 165 2.99 15.98 4.18
C LEU A 165 2.90 16.41 2.70
N PRO A 166 2.65 17.70 2.41
CA PRO A 166 2.37 18.18 1.06
C PRO A 166 3.49 17.90 0.06
N GLU A 167 4.74 17.89 0.52
CA GLU A 167 5.96 17.66 -0.27
C GLU A 167 6.44 16.20 -0.24
N CYS A 168 5.70 15.30 0.41
CA CYS A 168 6.11 13.90 0.56
C CYS A 168 6.28 13.22 -0.80
N ARG A 169 7.32 12.39 -0.90
CA ARG A 169 7.52 11.50 -2.04
C ARG A 169 6.93 10.13 -1.78
N ILE A 170 6.33 9.54 -2.79
CA ILE A 170 5.57 8.29 -2.69
C ILE A 170 6.20 7.26 -3.60
N VAL A 171 6.50 6.09 -3.04
CA VAL A 171 7.00 4.93 -3.77
C VAL A 171 5.95 3.82 -3.73
N ALA A 172 5.50 3.38 -4.91
CA ALA A 172 4.58 2.27 -5.08
C ALA A 172 5.27 1.12 -5.81
N SER A 173 5.55 0.04 -5.10
CA SER A 173 6.14 -1.20 -5.61
C SER A 173 5.03 -2.16 -6.07
N LEU A 174 4.84 -2.34 -7.37
CA LEU A 174 3.80 -3.17 -7.95
C LEU A 174 4.35 -4.53 -8.36
N ARG A 175 3.51 -5.55 -8.40
CA ARG A 175 3.86 -6.91 -8.84
C ARG A 175 2.73 -7.44 -9.71
N ASN A 176 3.04 -8.28 -10.70
CA ASN A 176 2.03 -9.01 -11.47
C ASN A 176 0.85 -9.43 -10.57
N PRO A 177 -0.39 -8.96 -10.84
CA PRO A 177 -1.53 -9.19 -9.96
C PRO A 177 -1.78 -10.66 -9.64
N VAL A 178 -1.59 -11.57 -10.61
CA VAL A 178 -1.76 -13.01 -10.41
C VAL A 178 -0.71 -13.55 -9.44
N ASP A 179 0.55 -13.18 -9.62
CA ASP A 179 1.64 -13.64 -8.75
C ASP A 179 1.56 -13.02 -7.35
N ARG A 180 1.12 -11.77 -7.25
CA ARG A 180 0.87 -11.07 -5.99
C ARG A 180 -0.28 -11.71 -5.23
N ALA A 181 -1.40 -11.95 -5.90
CA ALA A 181 -2.56 -12.68 -5.39
C ALA A 181 -2.16 -14.08 -4.90
N TYR A 182 -1.37 -14.81 -5.68
CA TYR A 182 -0.91 -16.14 -5.30
C TYR A 182 0.01 -16.09 -4.07
N SER A 183 0.91 -15.10 -4.02
CA SER A 183 1.75 -14.89 -2.84
C SER A 183 0.94 -14.52 -1.59
N ALA A 184 -0.17 -13.79 -1.75
CA ALA A 184 -1.11 -13.49 -0.68
C ALA A 184 -1.89 -14.74 -0.25
N TYR A 185 -2.34 -15.57 -1.18
CA TYR A 185 -2.96 -16.88 -0.91
C TYR A 185 -2.04 -17.77 -0.08
N LEU A 186 -0.79 -17.93 -0.49
CA LEU A 186 0.17 -18.78 0.23
C LEU A 186 0.41 -18.29 1.66
N MET A 187 0.45 -16.97 1.87
CA MET A 187 0.51 -16.38 3.20
C MET A 187 -0.75 -16.66 4.00
N ALA A 188 -1.93 -16.43 3.43
CA ALA A 188 -3.22 -16.66 4.08
C ALA A 188 -3.39 -18.13 4.48
N PHE A 189 -3.04 -19.06 3.59
CA PHE A 189 -3.08 -20.49 3.84
C PHE A 189 -2.11 -20.91 4.96
N ARG A 190 -0.87 -20.42 4.89
CA ARG A 190 0.17 -20.69 5.90
C ARG A 190 -0.19 -20.17 7.29
N ASP A 191 -0.79 -18.98 7.35
CA ASP A 191 -1.12 -18.30 8.60
C ASP A 191 -2.49 -18.75 9.16
N GLY A 192 -3.18 -19.63 8.44
CA GLY A 192 -4.46 -20.24 8.81
C GLY A 192 -5.67 -19.30 8.63
N VAL A 193 -5.53 -18.27 7.78
CA VAL A 193 -6.63 -17.36 7.42
C VAL A 193 -7.61 -18.03 6.47
N THR A 194 -7.13 -18.93 5.60
CA THR A 194 -7.96 -19.77 4.74
C THR A 194 -7.49 -21.22 4.80
N THR A 195 -8.42 -22.16 4.65
CA THR A 195 -8.15 -23.60 4.49
C THR A 195 -8.46 -24.10 3.09
N LEU A 196 -8.98 -23.23 2.21
CA LEU A 196 -9.33 -23.57 0.84
C LEU A 196 -8.08 -23.85 0.01
N ARG A 197 -8.18 -24.79 -0.93
CA ARG A 197 -7.12 -24.99 -1.94
C ARG A 197 -7.18 -23.86 -2.96
N VAL A 198 -6.06 -23.61 -3.64
CA VAL A 198 -5.95 -22.48 -4.58
C VAL A 198 -7.00 -22.53 -5.70
N GLN A 199 -7.39 -23.73 -6.14
CA GLN A 199 -8.43 -23.97 -7.14
C GLN A 199 -9.83 -23.53 -6.68
N GLU A 200 -10.04 -23.44 -5.36
CA GLU A 200 -11.32 -23.07 -4.76
C GLU A 200 -11.41 -21.56 -4.50
N ILE A 201 -10.27 -20.86 -4.53
CA ILE A 201 -10.23 -19.40 -4.38
C ILE A 201 -10.83 -18.73 -5.61
N ARG A 202 -11.62 -17.67 -5.38
CA ARG A 202 -12.24 -16.85 -6.42
C ARG A 202 -11.79 -15.40 -6.21
N PRO A 203 -11.03 -14.81 -7.16
CA PRO A 203 -10.44 -13.49 -6.97
C PRO A 203 -11.41 -12.36 -6.57
N GLY A 204 -12.67 -12.44 -7.00
CA GLY A 204 -13.70 -11.44 -6.70
C GLY A 204 -14.26 -11.44 -5.27
N ARG A 205 -13.89 -12.41 -4.40
CA ARG A 205 -14.48 -12.54 -3.05
C ARG A 205 -13.52 -12.18 -1.92
N ASP A 206 -12.28 -12.65 -2.03
CA ASP A 206 -11.30 -12.51 -0.96
C ASP A 206 -10.62 -11.14 -1.02
N THR A 207 -10.77 -10.34 0.03
CA THR A 207 -10.21 -8.98 0.10
C THR A 207 -8.70 -8.93 -0.10
N TRP A 208 -7.98 -9.95 0.36
CA TRP A 208 -6.53 -10.09 0.18
C TRP A 208 -6.14 -10.55 -1.22
N ILE A 209 -7.06 -11.06 -2.05
CA ILE A 209 -6.86 -11.22 -3.50
C ILE A 209 -7.16 -9.89 -4.22
N LEU A 210 -8.27 -9.23 -3.86
CA LEU A 210 -8.71 -7.95 -4.44
C LEU A 210 -7.67 -6.83 -4.29
N GLN A 211 -6.80 -6.88 -3.28
CA GLN A 211 -5.60 -6.03 -3.16
C GLN A 211 -4.55 -6.24 -4.28
N SER A 212 -4.85 -7.00 -5.32
CA SER A 212 -4.04 -7.09 -6.53
C SER A 212 -4.61 -6.22 -7.66
N LEU A 213 -5.80 -5.63 -7.47
CA LEU A 213 -6.37 -4.60 -8.34
C LEU A 213 -5.77 -3.25 -7.99
N TYR A 214 -4.94 -2.70 -8.87
CA TYR A 214 -4.19 -1.48 -8.62
C TYR A 214 -4.84 -0.24 -9.23
N ALA A 215 -5.56 -0.35 -10.36
CA ALA A 215 -5.90 0.81 -11.17
C ALA A 215 -6.69 1.88 -10.42
N GLU A 216 -7.73 1.48 -9.67
CA GLU A 216 -8.53 2.41 -8.86
C GLU A 216 -7.68 3.07 -7.76
N SER A 217 -6.78 2.31 -7.16
CA SER A 217 -5.90 2.78 -6.09
C SER A 217 -4.88 3.79 -6.62
N LEU A 218 -4.25 3.49 -7.76
CA LEU A 218 -3.28 4.36 -8.40
C LEU A 218 -3.91 5.65 -8.91
N ARG A 219 -5.14 5.58 -9.46
CA ARG A 219 -5.89 6.77 -9.89
C ARG A 219 -6.08 7.76 -8.73
N ARG A 220 -6.45 7.29 -7.53
CA ARG A 220 -6.57 8.16 -6.34
C ARG A 220 -5.26 8.85 -5.98
N TYR A 221 -4.12 8.16 -6.07
CA TYR A 221 -2.83 8.79 -5.79
C TYR A 221 -2.43 9.80 -6.87
N LEU A 222 -2.70 9.50 -8.15
CA LEU A 222 -2.44 10.40 -9.28
C LEU A 222 -3.34 11.66 -9.27
N GLU A 223 -4.53 11.59 -8.68
CA GLU A 223 -5.41 12.76 -8.48
C GLU A 223 -4.94 13.68 -7.35
N VAL A 224 -4.17 13.16 -6.39
CA VAL A 224 -3.78 13.87 -5.15
C VAL A 224 -2.33 14.38 -5.19
N PHE A 225 -1.44 13.63 -5.83
CA PHE A 225 0.00 13.92 -5.88
C PHE A 225 0.45 14.32 -7.29
N GLN A 226 1.44 15.18 -7.36
CA GLN A 226 2.09 15.54 -8.61
C GLN A 226 2.92 14.36 -9.15
N ASP A 227 3.14 14.32 -10.47
CA ASP A 227 3.88 13.24 -11.14
C ASP A 227 5.33 13.11 -10.59
N GLU A 228 5.94 14.24 -10.21
CA GLU A 228 7.27 14.31 -9.61
C GLU A 228 7.31 13.78 -8.17
N GLN A 229 6.16 13.62 -7.51
CA GLN A 229 6.04 13.07 -6.15
C GLN A 229 5.76 11.56 -6.15
N LEU A 230 5.49 10.93 -7.29
CA LEU A 230 5.13 9.52 -7.39
C LEU A 230 6.18 8.73 -8.17
N ARG A 231 6.60 7.57 -7.63
CA ARG A 231 7.40 6.59 -8.40
C ARG A 231 6.82 5.20 -8.29
N PHE A 232 6.62 4.59 -9.45
CA PHE A 232 6.21 3.19 -9.59
C PHE A 232 7.44 2.32 -9.81
N VAL A 233 7.57 1.28 -9.01
CA VAL A 233 8.63 0.27 -9.10
C VAL A 233 7.96 -1.05 -9.43
N LEU A 234 8.45 -1.79 -10.43
CA LEU A 234 7.98 -3.15 -10.65
C LEU A 234 8.83 -4.12 -9.83
N PHE A 235 8.18 -5.08 -9.18
CA PHE A 235 8.85 -6.14 -8.44
C PHE A 235 9.76 -6.97 -9.35
N ASP A 236 9.37 -7.12 -10.62
CA ASP A 236 10.17 -7.77 -11.66
C ASP A 236 11.51 -7.06 -11.87
N ASP A 237 11.51 -5.71 -11.96
CA ASP A 237 12.75 -4.92 -12.04
C ASP A 237 13.59 -5.05 -10.77
N LEU A 238 12.94 -5.03 -9.60
CA LEU A 238 13.62 -5.15 -8.32
C LEU A 238 14.32 -6.50 -8.19
N ASN A 239 13.77 -7.57 -8.79
CA ASN A 239 14.41 -8.88 -8.82
C ASN A 239 15.51 -8.95 -9.89
N ALA A 240 15.30 -8.35 -11.06
CA ALA A 240 16.23 -8.43 -12.18
C ALA A 240 17.46 -7.52 -12.00
N ASN A 241 17.28 -6.32 -11.47
CA ASN A 241 18.34 -5.34 -11.27
C ASN A 241 18.06 -4.48 -10.01
N PRO A 242 18.20 -5.05 -8.80
CA PRO A 242 17.91 -4.33 -7.56
C PRO A 242 18.77 -3.07 -7.40
N SER A 243 20.06 -3.13 -7.74
CA SER A 243 20.98 -1.99 -7.64
C SER A 243 20.53 -0.84 -8.53
N GLY A 244 20.19 -1.10 -9.80
CA GLY A 244 19.70 -0.05 -10.70
C GLY A 244 18.35 0.55 -10.29
N VAL A 245 17.47 -0.24 -9.66
CA VAL A 245 16.24 0.28 -9.05
C VAL A 245 16.57 1.20 -7.87
N MET A 246 17.48 0.79 -6.98
CA MET A 246 17.85 1.59 -5.82
C MET A 246 18.54 2.91 -6.20
N GLN A 247 19.42 2.93 -7.21
CA GLN A 247 20.02 4.16 -7.73
C GLN A 247 18.94 5.19 -8.16
N LYS A 248 17.91 4.73 -8.87
CA LYS A 248 16.77 5.59 -9.28
C LYS A 248 15.97 6.08 -8.08
N LEU A 249 15.75 5.22 -7.09
CA LEU A 249 15.01 5.56 -5.88
C LEU A 249 15.78 6.53 -4.96
N PHE A 250 17.10 6.37 -4.82
CA PHE A 250 17.95 7.32 -4.10
C PHE A 250 17.94 8.70 -4.74
N ARG A 251 18.09 8.77 -6.07
CA ARG A 251 17.93 10.02 -6.81
C ARG A 251 16.56 10.65 -6.58
N PHE A 252 15.51 9.82 -6.58
CA PHE A 252 14.15 10.29 -6.35
C PHE A 252 13.97 10.88 -4.95
N VAL A 253 14.44 10.21 -3.89
CA VAL A 253 14.32 10.73 -2.51
C VAL A 253 15.34 11.83 -2.19
N GLY A 254 16.32 12.05 -3.06
CA GLY A 254 17.32 13.12 -2.97
C GLY A 254 18.46 12.81 -2.00
N VAL A 255 19.00 11.59 -2.09
CA VAL A 255 20.25 11.14 -1.44
C VAL A 255 21.23 10.65 -2.51
N ASP A 256 22.46 10.30 -2.12
CA ASP A 256 23.51 9.86 -3.06
C ASP A 256 23.06 8.64 -3.87
N PRO A 257 22.87 8.76 -5.21
CA PRO A 257 22.44 7.65 -6.03
C PRO A 257 23.52 6.58 -6.20
N GLU A 258 24.80 6.90 -5.98
CA GLU A 258 25.91 5.98 -6.22
C GLU A 258 26.25 5.12 -4.99
N PHE A 259 25.58 5.36 -3.85
CA PHE A 259 25.75 4.53 -2.66
C PHE A 259 25.35 3.07 -2.95
N SER A 260 26.28 2.15 -2.69
CA SER A 260 26.06 0.73 -2.90
C SER A 260 25.36 0.09 -1.71
N VAL A 261 24.28 -0.64 -1.99
CA VAL A 261 23.55 -1.43 -1.00
C VAL A 261 23.73 -2.92 -1.26
N ASP A 262 23.81 -3.70 -0.18
CA ASP A 262 23.75 -5.15 -0.27
C ASP A 262 22.33 -5.58 -0.65
N THR A 263 22.22 -6.11 -1.87
CA THR A 263 21.00 -6.62 -2.48
C THR A 263 21.02 -8.14 -2.65
N THR A 264 22.07 -8.81 -2.16
CA THR A 264 22.23 -10.27 -2.27
C THR A 264 21.17 -11.04 -1.49
N TYR A 265 20.63 -10.43 -0.44
CA TYR A 265 19.59 -11.00 0.40
C TYR A 265 18.21 -10.44 0.08
N ALA A 266 17.37 -11.25 -0.57
CA ALA A 266 15.95 -10.96 -0.73
C ALA A 266 15.22 -11.18 0.62
N PHE A 267 14.83 -10.09 1.29
CA PHE A 267 14.10 -10.18 2.55
C PHE A 267 12.66 -10.72 2.36
N ASN A 268 12.23 -11.62 3.25
CA ASN A 268 10.93 -12.30 3.20
C ASN A 268 10.65 -13.07 1.89
N PRO A 269 11.53 -14.00 1.46
CA PRO A 269 11.19 -14.87 0.34
C PRO A 269 9.92 -15.63 0.71
N GLY A 270 8.88 -15.49 -0.13
CA GLY A 270 7.65 -16.24 0.05
C GLY A 270 7.92 -17.74 0.03
N GLY A 271 7.02 -18.54 0.61
CA GLY A 271 7.20 -19.98 0.63
C GLY A 271 6.08 -20.72 1.33
N ILE A 272 6.04 -22.02 1.11
CA ILE A 272 5.11 -22.95 1.75
C ILE A 272 5.82 -23.69 2.89
N PRO A 273 5.13 -23.98 4.00
CA PRO A 273 5.71 -24.80 5.06
C PRO A 273 5.88 -26.26 4.59
N ARG A 274 7.09 -26.82 4.72
CA ARG A 274 7.38 -28.25 4.48
C ARG A 274 6.52 -29.13 5.37
N ASN A 275 6.34 -28.74 6.63
CA ASN A 275 5.39 -29.33 7.55
C ASN A 275 4.33 -28.29 7.98
N PRO A 276 3.10 -28.34 7.42
CA PRO A 276 2.02 -27.40 7.74
C PRO A 276 1.54 -27.50 9.19
N ILE A 277 1.52 -28.69 9.79
CA ILE A 277 1.09 -28.91 11.18
C ILE A 277 2.05 -28.23 12.14
N LEU A 278 3.35 -28.46 11.96
CA LEU A 278 4.40 -27.79 12.72
C LEU A 278 4.29 -26.27 12.58
N HIS A 279 4.10 -25.76 11.36
CA HIS A 279 4.00 -24.33 11.11
C HIS A 279 2.80 -23.70 11.81
N ARG A 280 1.63 -24.36 11.76
CA ARG A 280 0.43 -23.92 12.50
C ARG A 280 0.67 -23.95 14.00
N GLY A 281 1.24 -25.02 14.54
CA GLY A 281 1.57 -25.13 15.97
C GLY A 281 2.47 -23.99 16.46
N LEU A 282 3.55 -23.70 15.74
CA LEU A 282 4.44 -22.59 16.06
C LEU A 282 3.75 -21.21 15.95
N ASN A 283 2.81 -21.04 15.02
CA ASN A 283 2.02 -19.82 14.89
C ASN A 283 0.96 -19.68 15.99
N VAL A 284 0.38 -20.78 16.48
CA VAL A 284 -0.55 -20.76 17.64
C VAL A 284 0.17 -20.24 18.87
N ILE A 285 1.40 -20.69 19.14
CA ILE A 285 2.22 -20.21 20.28
C ILE A 285 2.36 -18.68 20.27
N LYS A 286 2.52 -18.07 19.08
CA LYS A 286 2.59 -16.61 18.95
C LYS A 286 1.28 -15.88 19.25
N LYS A 287 0.15 -16.56 19.08
CA LYS A 287 -1.20 -16.01 19.29
C LYS A 287 -1.68 -16.16 20.74
N ILE A 288 -1.00 -16.95 21.56
CA ILE A 288 -1.33 -17.07 22.99
C ILE A 288 -0.98 -15.74 23.70
N PRO A 289 -1.95 -15.08 24.36
CA PRO A 289 -1.70 -13.83 25.08
C PRO A 289 -0.61 -14.00 26.14
N LYS A 290 0.22 -12.97 26.35
CA LYS A 290 1.33 -12.92 27.32
C LYS A 290 2.46 -13.95 27.14
N VAL A 291 2.31 -14.99 26.31
CA VAL A 291 3.44 -15.89 25.96
C VAL A 291 4.59 -15.09 25.35
N GLN A 292 4.28 -14.07 24.55
CA GLN A 292 5.31 -13.16 24.03
C GLN A 292 5.94 -12.25 25.08
N GLU A 293 5.44 -12.15 26.31
CA GLU A 293 6.08 -11.39 27.39
C GLU A 293 7.05 -12.30 28.17
N TYR A 294 6.66 -13.55 28.42
CA TYR A 294 7.44 -14.51 29.21
C TYR A 294 8.47 -15.32 28.42
N VAL A 295 8.35 -15.42 27.10
CA VAL A 295 9.33 -16.16 26.28
C VAL A 295 10.56 -15.29 26.02
N PRO A 296 11.78 -15.71 26.41
CA PRO A 296 13.01 -14.94 26.16
C PRO A 296 13.24 -14.65 24.67
N LYS A 297 13.87 -13.50 24.36
CA LYS A 297 14.20 -13.11 22.96
C LYS A 297 14.97 -14.19 22.21
N SER A 298 15.89 -14.89 22.88
CA SER A 298 16.67 -16.00 22.31
C SER A 298 15.80 -17.18 21.87
N VAL A 299 14.78 -17.53 22.67
CA VAL A 299 13.81 -18.60 22.36
C VAL A 299 12.91 -18.17 21.20
N ARG A 300 12.42 -16.92 21.17
CA ARG A 300 11.64 -16.40 20.03
C ARG A 300 12.44 -16.45 18.74
N ARG A 301 13.73 -16.12 18.79
CA ARG A 301 14.65 -16.20 17.65
C ARG A 301 14.84 -17.64 17.19
N LYS A 302 15.01 -18.59 18.11
CA LYS A 302 15.06 -20.03 17.76
C LYS A 302 13.76 -20.51 17.10
N ILE A 303 12.60 -20.15 17.66
CA ILE A 303 11.28 -20.48 17.07
C ILE A 303 11.14 -19.88 15.67
N ALA A 304 11.51 -18.61 15.49
CA ALA A 304 11.52 -17.96 14.18
C ALA A 304 12.43 -18.70 13.20
N ASN A 305 13.67 -19.02 13.59
CA ASN A 305 14.62 -19.76 12.76
C ASN A 305 14.10 -21.14 12.35
N ILE A 306 13.49 -21.90 13.27
CA ILE A 306 12.88 -23.21 12.95
C ILE A 306 11.74 -23.04 11.94
N ARG A 307 10.87 -22.05 12.17
CA ARG A 307 9.76 -21.74 11.28
C ARG A 307 10.25 -21.33 9.89
N ASP A 308 11.29 -20.51 9.81
CA ASP A 308 11.83 -19.99 8.56
C ASP A 308 12.57 -21.10 7.79
N ARG A 309 13.30 -21.98 8.49
CA ARG A 309 13.86 -23.24 7.92
C ARG A 309 12.78 -24.23 7.48
N ASN A 310 11.57 -24.14 8.03
CA ASN A 310 10.44 -24.95 7.58
C ASN A 310 9.83 -24.42 6.28
N LEU A 311 10.28 -23.28 5.72
CA LEU A 311 9.78 -22.79 4.43
C LEU A 311 10.56 -23.43 3.27
N ALA A 312 9.82 -23.88 2.26
CA ALA A 312 10.33 -24.25 0.95
C ALA A 312 9.83 -23.26 -0.10
N LYS A 313 10.52 -23.22 -1.25
CA LYS A 313 10.07 -22.47 -2.42
C LYS A 313 8.66 -22.94 -2.78
N ALA A 314 7.76 -21.98 -2.96
CA ALA A 314 6.40 -22.30 -3.38
C ALA A 314 6.42 -22.91 -4.79
N PRO A 315 5.58 -23.92 -5.08
CA PRO A 315 5.39 -24.38 -6.44
C PRO A 315 4.83 -23.24 -7.30
N PRO A 316 5.00 -23.28 -8.63
CA PRO A 316 4.28 -22.38 -9.51
C PRO A 316 2.76 -22.56 -9.33
N LEU A 317 2.01 -21.49 -9.62
CA LEU A 317 0.56 -21.57 -9.68
C LEU A 317 0.16 -22.53 -10.83
N ASP A 318 -0.83 -23.37 -10.57
CA ASP A 318 -1.42 -24.24 -11.57
C ASP A 318 -1.82 -23.43 -12.83
N PRO A 319 -1.46 -23.86 -14.05
CA PRO A 319 -1.70 -23.08 -15.27
C PRO A 319 -3.16 -22.73 -15.53
N GLU A 320 -4.10 -23.63 -15.22
CA GLU A 320 -5.54 -23.39 -15.43
C GLU A 320 -6.06 -22.33 -14.44
N VAL A 321 -5.62 -22.43 -13.17
CA VAL A 321 -5.92 -21.42 -12.15
C VAL A 321 -5.27 -20.08 -12.51
N ARG A 322 -4.03 -20.09 -13.01
CA ARG A 322 -3.33 -18.88 -13.47
C ARG A 322 -4.12 -18.19 -14.58
N SER A 323 -4.54 -18.92 -15.61
CA SER A 323 -5.35 -18.39 -16.71
C SER A 323 -6.65 -17.76 -16.20
N THR A 324 -7.35 -18.47 -15.32
CA THR A 324 -8.61 -17.98 -14.73
C THR A 324 -8.42 -16.68 -13.95
N TRP A 325 -7.35 -16.59 -13.16
CA TRP A 325 -7.05 -15.37 -12.39
C TRP A 325 -6.54 -14.25 -13.29
N LEU A 326 -5.78 -14.57 -14.33
CA LEU A 326 -5.31 -13.60 -15.31
C LEU A 326 -6.49 -12.94 -16.02
N ASP A 327 -7.48 -13.72 -16.46
CA ASP A 327 -8.68 -13.16 -17.10
C ASP A 327 -9.46 -12.22 -16.17
N PHE A 328 -9.48 -12.51 -14.87
CA PHE A 328 -10.06 -11.60 -13.87
C PHE A 328 -9.27 -10.30 -13.72
N PHE A 329 -7.93 -10.35 -13.76
CA PHE A 329 -7.07 -9.16 -13.57
C PHE A 329 -6.75 -8.41 -14.86
N ARG A 330 -7.06 -8.95 -16.03
CA ARG A 330 -6.65 -8.44 -17.35
C ARG A 330 -6.96 -6.95 -17.54
N GLU A 331 -8.20 -6.54 -17.28
CA GLU A 331 -8.62 -5.14 -17.45
C GLU A 331 -7.92 -4.19 -16.47
N ASP A 332 -7.65 -4.65 -15.25
CA ASP A 332 -6.91 -3.87 -14.26
C ASP A 332 -5.43 -3.74 -14.62
N ILE A 333 -4.82 -4.79 -15.20
CA ILE A 333 -3.45 -4.75 -15.72
C ILE A 333 -3.33 -3.72 -16.83
N LEU A 334 -4.24 -3.76 -17.82
CA LEU A 334 -4.26 -2.80 -18.92
C LEU A 334 -4.46 -1.36 -18.43
N SER A 335 -5.39 -1.17 -17.49
CA SER A 335 -5.62 0.14 -16.86
C SER A 335 -4.41 0.62 -16.08
N THR A 336 -3.75 -0.28 -15.34
CA THR A 336 -2.54 0.01 -14.58
C THR A 336 -1.40 0.43 -15.51
N GLN A 337 -1.18 -0.30 -16.62
CA GLN A 337 -0.19 0.03 -17.66
C GLN A 337 -0.37 1.44 -18.19
N ALA A 338 -1.61 1.83 -18.51
CA ALA A 338 -1.92 3.18 -18.97
C ALA A 338 -1.63 4.24 -17.90
N LEU A 339 -2.04 4.00 -16.64
CA LEU A 339 -1.86 4.94 -15.53
C LEU A 339 -0.39 5.18 -15.18
N ILE A 340 0.43 4.12 -15.15
CA ILE A 340 1.85 4.23 -14.80
C ILE A 340 2.75 4.50 -16.03
N ARG A 341 2.15 4.60 -17.22
CA ARG A 341 2.83 4.84 -18.51
C ARG A 341 3.98 3.87 -18.76
N ARG A 342 3.74 2.59 -18.50
CA ARG A 342 4.75 1.53 -18.63
C ARG A 342 4.15 0.28 -19.23
N ASP A 343 4.88 -0.34 -20.15
CA ASP A 343 4.49 -1.62 -20.73
C ASP A 343 4.50 -2.74 -19.66
N LEU A 344 3.34 -3.36 -19.50
CA LEU A 344 3.07 -4.51 -18.65
C LEU A 344 2.58 -5.70 -19.49
N GLY A 345 2.86 -5.72 -20.81
CA GLY A 345 2.49 -6.83 -21.68
C GLY A 345 2.96 -8.19 -21.14
N HIS A 346 4.18 -8.24 -20.60
CA HIS A 346 4.73 -9.43 -19.95
C HIS A 346 3.96 -9.90 -18.68
N TRP A 347 3.01 -9.12 -18.16
CA TRP A 347 2.11 -9.58 -17.09
C TRP A 347 0.87 -10.31 -17.62
N LEU A 348 0.61 -10.22 -18.92
CA LEU A 348 -0.51 -10.86 -19.61
C LEU A 348 -0.17 -12.26 -20.18
N ASP A 349 1.06 -12.74 -19.91
CA ASP A 349 1.59 -14.04 -20.33
C ASP A 349 1.41 -15.16 -19.30
#